data_AF-S3T967-F1
#
_entry.id   AF-S3T967-F1
#
_cell.length_a   1.000
_cell.length_b   1.000
_cell.length_c   1.000
_cell.angle_alpha   90.00
_cell.angle_beta   90.00
_cell.angle_gamma   90.00
#
_symmetry.space_group_name_H-M   'P 1'
#
loop_
_entity.id
_entity.type
_entity.pdbx_description
1 polymer ?
#
loop_
_entity_poly.entity_id
_entity_poly.type
_entity_poly.pdbx_seq_one_letter_code
_entity_poly.pdbx_strand_id
1 'polypeptide(L)'
;MTQIRIAEFCEKYGFTEHQIRHATRSGKLGRIEKGVLNEEEALQVLESIQPKNIGLITLQNEITELKKQLHNALDLKNYYETELNKLGIFPPQIAKIPLHPETIKKLSDQPTFSQEWMKDQIQQTPESERIFKARKVPIPPEAFTSSLPDKEQ
;
A
#
# COMPACT_ATOMS: atom_id res chain seq x y z
N MET A 1 -33.32 24.64 -3.89
CA MET A 1 -32.28 25.54 -4.44
C MET A 1 -31.04 25.43 -3.58
N THR A 2 -30.31 24.35 -3.80
CA THR A 2 -29.02 24.12 -3.17
C THR A 2 -27.96 24.87 -3.96
N GLN A 3 -27.26 25.80 -3.31
CA GLN A 3 -26.17 26.57 -3.91
C GLN A 3 -24.84 25.89 -3.61
N ILE A 4 -23.99 25.78 -4.63
CA ILE A 4 -22.68 25.12 -4.51
C ILE A 4 -21.63 25.95 -5.25
N ARG A 5 -20.39 25.97 -4.76
CA ARG A 5 -19.28 26.60 -5.47
C ARG A 5 -18.91 25.76 -6.69
N ILE A 6 -18.51 26.41 -7.79
CA ILE A 6 -18.09 25.70 -9.01
C ILE A 6 -17.02 24.66 -8.72
N ALA A 7 -16.02 24.99 -7.89
CA ALA A 7 -14.93 24.08 -7.56
C ALA A 7 -15.44 22.81 -6.87
N GLU A 8 -16.32 22.96 -5.88
CA GLU A 8 -16.94 21.85 -5.15
C GLU A 8 -17.83 21.01 -6.07
N PHE A 9 -18.58 21.65 -6.97
CA PHE A 9 -19.39 20.95 -7.98
C PHE A 9 -18.51 20.13 -8.94
N CYS A 10 -17.41 20.70 -9.41
CA CYS A 10 -16.43 20.02 -10.27
C CYS A 10 -15.82 18.80 -9.58
N GLU A 11 -15.44 18.95 -8.32
CA GLU A 11 -14.86 17.87 -7.50
C GLU A 11 -15.87 16.75 -7.24
N LYS A 12 -17.12 17.10 -6.95
CA LYS A 12 -18.18 16.15 -6.62
C LYS A 12 -18.69 15.37 -7.83
N TYR A 13 -18.85 16.03 -8.98
CA TYR A 13 -19.53 15.48 -10.15
C TYR A 13 -18.62 15.20 -11.35
N GLY A 14 -17.34 15.58 -11.28
CA GLY A 14 -16.35 15.28 -12.32
C GLY A 14 -16.47 16.16 -13.56
N PHE A 15 -17.24 17.24 -13.48
CA PHE A 15 -17.28 18.25 -14.53
C PHE A 15 -16.05 19.14 -14.44
N THR A 16 -15.62 19.66 -15.58
CA THR A 16 -14.59 20.70 -15.64
C THR A 16 -15.23 22.08 -15.57
N GLU A 17 -14.50 23.05 -15.02
CA GLU A 17 -14.96 24.45 -15.02
C GLU A 17 -15.26 24.94 -16.46
N HIS A 18 -14.51 24.44 -17.45
CA HIS A 18 -14.76 24.75 -18.85
C HIS A 18 -16.14 24.29 -19.33
N GLN A 19 -16.60 23.09 -18.93
CA GLN A 19 -17.94 22.59 -19.27
C GLN A 19 -19.04 23.47 -18.68
N ILE A 20 -18.84 23.90 -17.43
CA ILE A 20 -19.78 24.78 -16.72
C ILE A 20 -19.82 26.16 -17.39
N ARG A 21 -18.66 26.78 -17.64
CA ARG A 21 -18.58 28.07 -18.35
C ARG A 21 -19.17 28.01 -19.76
N HIS A 22 -19.02 26.89 -20.47
CA HIS A 22 -19.64 26.69 -21.78
C HIS A 22 -21.17 26.63 -21.68
N ALA A 23 -21.73 25.91 -20.69
CA ALA A 23 -23.16 25.88 -20.43
C ALA A 23 -23.73 27.28 -20.08
N THR A 24 -22.99 28.07 -19.30
CA THR A 24 -23.37 29.46 -18.99
C THR A 24 -23.30 30.37 -20.22
N ARG A 25 -22.25 30.26 -21.04
CA ARG A 25 -22.09 31.07 -22.27
C ARG A 25 -23.13 30.75 -23.33
N SER A 26 -23.55 29.49 -23.41
CA SER A 26 -24.62 29.05 -24.32
C SER A 26 -26.02 29.41 -23.84
N GLY A 27 -26.15 30.07 -22.67
CA GLY A 27 -27.41 30.50 -22.09
C GLY A 27 -28.26 29.35 -21.53
N LYS A 28 -27.72 28.12 -21.49
CA LYS A 28 -28.42 26.94 -20.97
C LYS A 28 -28.44 26.91 -19.44
N LEU A 29 -27.39 27.43 -18.81
CA LEU A 29 -27.28 27.55 -17.37
C LEU A 29 -27.44 29.02 -16.97
N GLY A 30 -28.15 29.27 -15.88
CA GLY A 30 -28.27 30.59 -15.27
C GLY A 30 -26.93 31.27 -15.02
N ARG A 31 -26.97 32.60 -14.87
CA ARG A 31 -25.77 33.40 -14.64
C ARG A 31 -25.12 32.99 -13.32
N ILE A 32 -23.82 32.68 -13.39
CA ILE A 32 -23.02 32.38 -12.21
C ILE A 32 -22.72 33.69 -11.49
N GLU A 33 -23.16 33.79 -10.24
CA GLU A 33 -22.85 34.93 -9.37
C GLU A 33 -21.76 34.54 -8.36
N LYS A 34 -20.66 35.30 -8.33
CA LYS A 34 -19.55 35.10 -7.37
C LYS A 34 -18.99 33.66 -7.32
N GLY A 35 -19.05 32.93 -8.43
CA GLY A 35 -18.54 31.55 -8.52
C GLY A 35 -19.45 30.50 -7.87
N VAL A 36 -20.69 30.87 -7.55
CA VAL A 36 -21.72 29.97 -7.01
C VAL A 36 -22.75 29.69 -8.10
N LEU A 37 -23.21 28.44 -8.16
CA LEU A 37 -24.24 27.98 -9.08
C LEU A 37 -25.33 27.22 -8.32
N ASN A 38 -26.49 27.08 -8.95
CA ASN A 38 -27.56 26.22 -8.46
C ASN A 38 -27.25 24.77 -8.85
N GLU A 39 -27.03 23.91 -7.86
CA GLU A 39 -26.62 22.51 -8.04
C GLU A 39 -27.64 21.71 -8.84
N GLU A 40 -28.93 21.86 -8.49
CA GLU A 40 -30.04 21.13 -9.11
C GLU A 40 -30.19 21.50 -10.59
N GLU A 41 -30.14 22.80 -10.89
CA GLU A 41 -30.22 23.33 -12.26
C GLU A 41 -29.01 22.90 -13.09
N ALA A 42 -27.80 22.98 -12.53
CA ALA A 42 -26.59 22.58 -13.24
C ALA A 42 -26.58 21.09 -13.55
N LEU A 43 -27.04 20.23 -12.65
CA LEU A 43 -27.15 18.80 -12.93
C LEU A 43 -28.13 18.52 -14.07
N GLN A 44 -29.29 19.18 -14.07
CA GLN A 44 -30.28 19.02 -15.13
C GLN A 44 -29.76 19.49 -16.50
N VAL A 45 -29.09 20.64 -16.55
CA VAL A 45 -28.54 21.20 -17.79
C VAL A 45 -27.37 20.35 -18.31
N LEU A 46 -26.54 19.82 -17.42
CA LEU A 46 -25.35 19.06 -17.75
C LEU A 46 -25.61 17.56 -17.90
N GLU A 47 -26.84 17.07 -17.69
CA GLU A 47 -27.21 15.65 -17.83
C GLU A 47 -26.83 15.07 -19.20
N SER A 48 -26.97 15.89 -20.25
CA SER A 48 -26.61 15.52 -21.63
C SER A 48 -25.09 15.56 -21.93
N ILE A 49 -24.26 16.00 -20.98
CA ILE A 49 -22.82 16.21 -21.15
C ILE A 49 -22.06 15.20 -20.31
N GLN A 50 -21.19 14.40 -20.93
CA GLN A 50 -20.33 13.49 -20.19
C GLN A 50 -19.29 14.26 -19.36
N PRO A 51 -19.21 14.05 -18.03
CA PRO A 51 -18.18 14.68 -17.22
C PRO A 51 -16.80 14.08 -17.54
N LYS A 52 -15.79 14.93 -17.67
CA LYS A 52 -14.45 14.52 -18.13
C LYS A 52 -13.60 13.88 -17.03
N ASN A 53 -13.88 14.21 -15.77
CA ASN A 53 -13.05 13.82 -14.63
C ASN A 53 -13.67 12.69 -13.79
N ILE A 54 -14.71 12.00 -14.26
CA ILE A 54 -15.31 10.85 -13.53
C ILE A 54 -14.23 9.82 -13.18
N GLY A 55 -13.41 9.42 -14.15
CA GLY A 55 -12.35 8.42 -13.91
C GLY A 55 -11.34 8.88 -12.86
N LEU A 56 -11.04 10.18 -12.80
CA LEU A 56 -10.15 10.75 -11.79
C LEU A 56 -10.78 10.69 -10.39
N ILE A 57 -12.07 10.97 -10.26
CA ILE A 57 -12.81 10.84 -9.00
C ILE A 57 -12.83 9.38 -8.54
N THR A 58 -13.11 8.44 -9.45
CA THR A 58 -13.10 7.01 -9.15
C THR A 58 -11.73 6.58 -8.60
N LEU A 59 -10.65 6.95 -9.27
CA LEU A 59 -9.28 6.65 -8.82
C LEU A 59 -8.95 7.30 -7.47
N GLN A 60 -9.39 8.54 -7.23
CA GLN A 60 -9.21 9.19 -5.92
C GLN A 60 -9.94 8.45 -4.80
N ASN A 61 -11.16 7.98 -5.05
CA ASN A 61 -11.93 7.18 -4.10
C ASN A 61 -11.23 5.85 -3.80
N GLU A 62 -10.74 5.16 -4.84
CA GLU A 62 -9.96 3.92 -4.69
C GLU A 62 -8.68 4.12 -3.88
N ILE A 63 -7.92 5.19 -4.17
CA ILE A 63 -6.71 5.53 -3.39
C ILE A 63 -7.05 5.79 -1.92
N THR A 64 -8.17 6.45 -1.65
CA THR A 64 -8.61 6.75 -0.29
C THR A 64 -8.98 5.47 0.46
N GLU A 65 -9.70 4.56 -0.18
CA GLU A 65 -10.05 3.26 0.39
C GLU A 65 -8.80 2.39 0.62
N LEU A 66 -7.87 2.33 -0.35
CA LEU A 66 -6.61 1.59 -0.20
C LEU A 66 -5.76 2.13 0.96
N LYS A 67 -5.70 3.45 1.15
CA LYS A 67 -5.02 4.06 2.30
C LYS A 67 -5.64 3.62 3.63
N LYS A 68 -6.97 3.57 3.70
CA LYS A 68 -7.69 3.09 4.88
C LYS A 68 -7.41 1.61 5.16
N GLN A 69 -7.42 0.77 4.13
CA GLN A 69 -7.09 -0.65 4.26
C GLN A 69 -5.65 -0.86 4.73
N LEU A 70 -4.69 -0.11 4.18
CA LEU A 70 -3.30 -0.15 4.61
C LEU A 70 -3.15 0.25 6.08
N HIS A 71 -3.81 1.32 6.51
CA HIS A 71 -3.76 1.76 7.90
C HIS A 71 -4.29 0.69 8.85
N ASN A 72 -5.46 0.11 8.55
CA ASN A 72 -6.03 -0.99 9.35
C ASN A 72 -5.10 -2.22 9.40
N ALA A 73 -4.47 -2.57 8.28
CA ALA A 73 -3.53 -3.68 8.23
C ALA A 73 -2.27 -3.43 9.07
N LEU A 74 -1.76 -2.20 9.08
CA LEU A 74 -0.64 -1.81 9.93
C LEU A 74 -1.00 -1.82 11.41
N ASP A 75 -2.19 -1.34 11.77
CA ASP A 75 -2.66 -1.40 13.15
C ASP A 75 -2.81 -2.85 13.64
N LEU A 76 -3.35 -3.72 12.79
CA LEU A 76 -3.48 -5.14 13.09
C LEU A 76 -2.11 -5.82 13.23
N LYS A 77 -1.16 -5.50 12.34
CA LYS A 77 0.22 -5.98 12.43
C LYS A 77 0.85 -5.56 13.75
N ASN A 78 0.77 -4.28 14.11
CA ASN A 78 1.31 -3.75 15.36
C ASN A 78 0.68 -4.44 16.56
N TYR A 79 -0.63 -4.66 16.55
CA TYR A 79 -1.32 -5.41 17.60
C TYR A 79 -0.73 -6.82 17.77
N TYR A 80 -0.60 -7.59 16.68
CA TYR A 80 -0.04 -8.95 16.76
C TYR A 80 1.43 -8.95 17.19
N GLU A 81 2.25 -8.01 16.73
CA GLU A 81 3.64 -7.88 17.20
C GLU A 81 3.69 -7.61 18.71
N THR A 82 2.78 -6.79 19.25
CA THR A 82 2.73 -6.56 20.70
C THR A 82 2.31 -7.81 21.49
N GLU A 83 1.36 -8.59 20.99
CA GLU A 83 0.94 -9.85 21.62
C GLU A 83 2.06 -10.90 21.59
N LEU A 84 2.76 -11.04 20.45
CA LEU A 84 3.91 -11.95 20.34
C LEU A 84 5.05 -11.56 21.29
N ASN A 85 5.32 -10.26 21.42
CA ASN A 85 6.32 -9.75 22.36
C ASN A 85 5.96 -10.06 23.82
N LYS A 86 4.67 -9.99 24.20
CA LYS A 86 4.21 -10.40 25.55
C LYS A 86 4.43 -11.89 25.80
N LEU A 87 4.26 -12.71 24.76
CA LEU A 87 4.46 -14.16 24.83
C LEU A 87 5.95 -14.58 24.77
N GLY A 88 6.87 -13.63 24.54
CA GLY A 88 8.28 -13.93 24.31
C GLY A 88 8.53 -14.71 23.02
N ILE A 89 7.57 -14.71 22.10
CA ILE A 89 7.66 -15.37 20.80
C ILE A 89 8.23 -14.35 19.81
N PHE A 90 9.55 -14.36 19.69
CA PHE A 90 10.23 -13.51 18.72
C PHE A 90 10.23 -14.20 17.36
N PRO A 91 10.04 -13.45 16.25
CA PRO A 91 10.23 -14.00 14.92
C PRO A 91 11.60 -14.67 14.85
N PRO A 92 11.73 -15.84 14.20
CA PRO A 92 13.00 -16.53 14.09
C PRO A 92 14.00 -15.57 13.45
N GLN A 93 15.05 -15.21 14.19
CA GLN A 93 16.19 -14.55 13.59
C GLN A 93 16.80 -15.55 12.61
N ILE A 94 16.49 -15.40 11.32
CA ILE A 94 17.20 -16.13 10.28
C ILE A 94 18.65 -15.70 10.44
N ALA A 95 19.50 -16.60 10.93
CA ALA A 95 20.92 -16.35 11.04
C ALA A 95 21.39 -15.89 9.66
N LYS A 96 21.79 -14.61 9.54
CA LYS A 96 22.43 -14.09 8.34
C LYS A 96 23.65 -14.98 8.12
N ILE A 97 23.55 -15.95 7.22
CA ILE A 97 24.69 -16.77 6.83
C ILE A 97 25.72 -15.76 6.32
N PRO A 98 26.93 -15.70 6.90
CA PRO A 98 27.98 -14.86 6.37
C PRO A 98 28.24 -15.32 4.93
N LEU A 99 27.71 -14.59 3.95
CA LEU A 99 28.03 -14.84 2.56
C LEU A 99 29.50 -14.47 2.39
N HIS A 100 30.33 -15.48 2.13
CA HIS A 100 31.74 -15.30 1.84
C HIS A 100 31.88 -14.30 0.68
N PRO A 101 32.77 -13.30 0.77
CA PRO A 101 32.83 -12.19 -0.20
C PRO A 101 33.09 -12.62 -1.65
N GLU A 102 33.57 -13.86 -1.88
CA GLU A 102 33.74 -14.43 -3.22
C GLU A 102 32.40 -14.70 -3.94
N THR A 103 31.31 -14.97 -3.21
CA THR A 103 30.00 -15.26 -3.83
C THR A 103 29.35 -13.98 -4.36
N ILE A 104 29.68 -12.82 -3.79
CA ILE A 104 29.10 -11.51 -4.15
C ILE A 104 29.58 -11.06 -5.53
N LYS A 105 30.83 -11.38 -5.91
CA LYS A 105 31.35 -11.05 -7.25
C LYS A 105 30.65 -11.81 -8.38
N LYS A 106 30.14 -13.03 -8.12
CA LYS A 106 29.44 -13.83 -9.16
C LYS A 106 27.98 -13.44 -9.38
N LEU A 107 27.32 -12.75 -8.44
CA LEU A 107 25.95 -12.24 -8.62
C LEU A 107 25.89 -10.83 -9.19
N SER A 108 26.99 -10.08 -9.17
CA SER A 108 27.06 -8.70 -9.69
C SER A 108 26.87 -8.59 -11.20
N ASP A 109 26.99 -9.68 -11.94
CA ASP A 109 26.82 -9.68 -13.41
C ASP A 109 25.35 -9.90 -13.84
N GLN A 110 24.42 -10.05 -12.88
CA GLN A 110 22.99 -10.08 -13.20
C GLN A 110 22.39 -8.67 -13.16
N PRO A 111 21.76 -8.21 -14.26
CA PRO A 111 21.36 -6.81 -14.43
C PRO A 111 20.11 -6.39 -13.63
N THR A 112 19.65 -7.20 -12.67
CA THR A 112 18.30 -7.04 -12.08
C THR A 112 18.29 -6.76 -10.58
N PHE A 113 19.43 -6.68 -9.90
CA PHE A 113 19.46 -6.49 -8.44
C PHE A 113 19.96 -5.10 -8.05
N SER A 114 19.05 -4.22 -7.59
CA SER A 114 19.40 -2.85 -7.19
C SER A 114 20.31 -2.85 -5.96
N GLN A 115 21.49 -2.21 -6.08
CA GLN A 115 22.48 -2.08 -5.01
C GLN A 115 21.97 -1.27 -3.81
N GLU A 116 20.97 -0.40 -4.01
CA GLU A 116 20.40 0.45 -2.96
C GLU A 116 19.66 -0.41 -1.92
N TRP A 117 18.90 -1.40 -2.38
CA TRP A 117 18.18 -2.32 -1.51
C TRP A 117 19.12 -3.17 -0.62
N MET A 118 20.34 -3.45 -1.10
CA MET A 118 21.34 -4.21 -0.34
C MET A 118 21.98 -3.39 0.79
N LYS A 119 22.15 -2.07 0.60
CA LYS A 119 22.76 -1.20 1.61
C LYS A 119 21.84 -1.02 2.82
N ASP A 120 20.53 -0.94 2.59
CA ASP A 120 19.52 -0.83 3.63
C ASP A 120 19.48 -2.06 4.57
N GLN A 121 19.95 -3.22 4.11
CA GLN A 121 20.01 -4.46 4.91
C GLN A 121 21.25 -4.59 5.81
N ILE A 122 22.29 -3.76 5.57
CA ILE A 122 23.57 -3.84 6.28
C ILE A 122 23.59 -2.92 7.51
N GLN A 123 22.83 -1.81 7.47
CA GLN A 123 22.72 -0.89 8.61
C GLN A 123 21.48 -1.21 9.43
N GLN A 124 21.61 -2.11 10.39
CA GLN A 124 21.00 -2.06 11.73
C GLN A 124 21.17 -3.41 12.43
N THR A 125 22.30 -3.58 13.10
CA THR A 125 22.39 -4.50 14.25
C THR A 125 22.41 -3.64 15.51
N PRO A 126 21.32 -3.59 16.29
CA PRO A 126 21.32 -2.94 17.59
C PRO A 126 22.37 -3.63 18.50
N GLU A 127 23.13 -2.86 19.28
CA GLU A 127 24.22 -3.38 20.12
C GLU A 127 23.77 -4.45 21.14
N SER A 128 22.46 -4.54 21.42
CA SER A 128 21.85 -5.58 22.27
C SER A 128 22.05 -7.00 21.77
N GLU A 129 22.34 -7.21 20.48
CA GLU A 129 22.54 -8.55 19.91
C GLU A 129 23.94 -9.15 20.15
N ARG A 130 24.92 -8.38 20.64
CA ARG A 130 26.29 -8.90 20.89
C ARG A 130 26.39 -9.87 22.08
N ILE A 131 25.36 -9.95 22.93
CA ILE A 131 25.45 -10.63 24.24
C ILE A 131 25.02 -12.11 24.16
N PHE A 132 24.27 -12.52 23.14
CA PHE A 132 23.74 -13.89 23.06
C PHE A 132 24.67 -14.83 22.30
N LYS A 133 25.59 -15.48 23.02
CA LYS A 133 26.36 -16.63 22.52
C LYS A 133 25.40 -17.81 22.28
N ALA A 134 25.28 -18.24 21.03
CA ALA A 134 24.44 -19.38 20.63
C ALA A 134 24.83 -20.67 21.38
N ARG A 135 23.93 -21.20 22.22
CA ARG A 135 24.07 -22.55 22.76
C ARG A 135 23.66 -23.55 21.67
N LYS A 136 24.60 -24.40 21.25
CA LYS A 136 24.31 -25.54 20.37
C LYS A 136 23.51 -26.58 21.16
N VAL A 137 22.24 -26.74 20.83
CA VAL A 137 21.42 -27.84 21.36
C VAL A 137 21.71 -29.07 20.47
N PRO A 138 22.21 -30.19 21.00
CA PRO A 138 22.41 -31.41 20.22
C PRO A 138 21.06 -32.02 19.81
N ILE A 139 20.92 -32.39 18.53
CA ILE A 139 19.73 -33.09 18.04
C ILE A 139 19.85 -34.57 18.44
N PRO A 140 18.81 -35.17 19.05
CA PRO A 140 18.82 -36.58 19.43
C PRO A 140 18.91 -37.52 18.21
N PRO A 141 19.65 -38.64 18.31
CA PRO A 141 19.84 -39.56 17.20
C PRO A 141 18.56 -40.28 16.76
N GLU A 142 17.51 -40.32 17.59
CA GLU A 142 16.22 -40.93 17.22
C GLU A 142 15.50 -40.17 16.09
N ALA A 143 15.88 -38.92 15.81
CA ALA A 143 15.35 -38.13 14.70
C ALA A 143 15.74 -38.67 13.31
N PHE A 144 16.66 -39.64 13.23
CA PHE A 144 17.16 -40.19 11.98
C PHE A 144 16.62 -41.59 11.62
N THR A 145 15.77 -42.19 12.46
CA THR A 145 15.20 -43.52 12.16
C THR A 145 13.71 -43.41 11.84
N SER A 146 13.41 -43.16 10.57
CA SER A 146 12.06 -43.35 10.00
C SER A 146 11.89 -44.83 9.63
N SER A 147 11.23 -45.62 10.46
CA SER A 147 10.75 -46.95 10.07
C SER A 147 9.39 -46.82 9.38
N LEU A 148 9.39 -46.65 8.06
CA LEU A 148 8.23 -46.93 7.22
C LEU A 148 8.12 -48.45 7.05
N PRO A 149 6.93 -49.06 7.18
CA PRO A 149 6.78 -50.48 6.88
C PRO A 149 6.86 -50.68 5.36
N ASP A 150 7.79 -51.53 4.94
CA ASP A 150 7.84 -52.04 3.56
C ASP A 150 6.53 -52.80 3.26
N LYS A 151 5.87 -52.42 2.17
CA LYS A 151 4.77 -53.19 1.61
C LYS A 151 5.34 -54.48 1.02
N GLU A 152 5.06 -55.62 1.64
CA GLU A 152 5.16 -56.92 0.98
C GLU A 152 3.76 -57.44 0.59
N GLN A 153 3.67 -57.71 -0.72
CA GLN A 153 2.78 -58.60 -1.49
C GLN A 153 1.27 -58.35 -1.51
#